data_AF-A0A1A6H104-F1
#
_entry.id   AF-A0A1A6H104-F1
#
_cell.length_a   1.000
_cell.length_b   1.000
_cell.length_c   1.000
_cell.angle_alpha   90.00
_cell.angle_beta   90.00
_cell.angle_gamma   90.00
#
_symmetry.space_group_name_H-M   'P 1'
#
loop_
_entity.id
_entity.type
_entity.pdbx_description
1 polymer ?
#
loop_
_entity_poly.entity_id
_entity_poly.type
_entity_poly.pdbx_seq_one_letter_code
_entity_poly.pdbx_strand_id
1 'polypeptide(L)'
;VYQGVKKDGFLQPHFLAEQDIVIITYDVLRSELNYVDIPHSNSEDGRRLRNQKRYMAIPSPLVAVEWWRICLDEAQMVECPTVKAAEMAQRLSGINRWCISGTPVQRGLE
;
A
#
# COMPACT_ATOMS: atom_id res chain seq x y z
N VAL A 1 2.24 12.98 8.16
CA VAL A 1 1.89 11.57 8.43
C VAL A 1 0.61 11.25 7.68
N TYR A 2 0.65 10.28 6.78
CA TYR A 2 -0.50 9.87 5.99
C TYR A 2 -1.40 8.93 6.79
N GLN A 3 -2.73 9.11 6.75
CA GLN A 3 -3.67 8.36 7.58
C GLN A 3 -4.53 7.37 6.79
N GLY A 4 -4.35 7.29 5.47
CA GLY A 4 -5.07 6.36 4.60
C GLY A 4 -6.34 6.95 4.00
N VAL A 5 -6.74 6.40 2.86
CA VAL A 5 -7.96 6.79 2.11
C VAL A 5 -9.21 6.71 2.99
N LYS A 6 -9.28 5.77 3.91
CA LYS A 6 -10.42 5.61 4.82
C LYS A 6 -10.70 6.87 5.67
N LYS A 7 -9.65 7.60 6.07
CA LYS A 7 -9.75 8.78 6.93
C LYS A 7 -9.61 10.08 6.14
N ASP A 8 -8.65 10.14 5.22
CA ASP A 8 -8.33 11.35 4.47
C ASP A 8 -9.21 11.52 3.21
N GLY A 9 -9.90 10.46 2.78
CA GLY A 9 -10.71 10.46 1.57
C GLY A 9 -9.85 10.48 0.31
N PHE A 10 -10.33 11.18 -0.73
CA PHE A 10 -9.55 11.36 -1.95
C PHE A 10 -8.46 12.39 -1.73
N LEU A 11 -7.21 11.96 -1.92
CA LEU A 11 -6.04 12.82 -1.90
C LEU A 11 -5.40 12.79 -3.29
N GLN A 12 -5.09 13.96 -3.83
CA GLN A 12 -4.38 14.02 -5.11
C GLN A 12 -2.95 13.48 -4.92
N PRO A 13 -2.47 12.55 -5.77
CA PRO A 13 -1.12 11.99 -5.65
C PRO A 13 -0.01 13.04 -5.62
N HIS A 14 -0.20 14.16 -6.31
CA HIS A 14 0.73 15.30 -6.31
C HIS A 14 1.03 15.82 -4.91
N PHE A 15 0.02 15.87 -4.02
CA PHE A 15 0.21 16.33 -2.65
C PHE A 15 1.22 15.46 -1.88
N LEU A 16 1.21 14.14 -2.11
CA LEU A 16 2.19 13.23 -1.51
C LEU A 16 3.57 13.38 -2.18
N ALA A 17 3.60 13.58 -3.50
CA ALA A 17 4.83 13.75 -4.26
C ALA A 17 5.58 15.06 -3.94
N GLU A 18 4.88 16.09 -3.47
CA GLU A 18 5.46 17.35 -2.97
C GLU A 18 6.14 17.20 -1.61
N GLN A 19 5.88 16.13 -0.87
CA GLN A 19 6.49 15.92 0.44
C GLN A 19 7.87 15.28 0.31
N ASP A 20 8.83 15.72 1.12
CA ASP A 20 10.14 15.06 1.21
C ASP A 20 10.03 13.67 1.84
N ILE A 21 9.14 13.51 2.83
CA ILE A 21 8.95 12.26 3.58
C ILE A 21 7.46 12.06 3.89
N VAL A 22 6.96 10.86 3.58
CA VAL A 22 5.62 10.41 3.96
C VAL A 22 5.74 9.23 4.93
N ILE A 23 5.24 9.42 6.15
CA ILE A 23 5.20 8.39 7.19
C ILE A 23 3.81 7.75 7.23
N ILE A 24 3.78 6.42 7.28
CA ILE A 24 2.57 5.59 7.31
C ILE A 24 2.76 4.46 8.34
N THR A 25 1.66 3.96 8.92
CA THR A 25 1.70 2.77 9.79
C THR A 25 1.37 1.49 9.00
N TYR A 26 1.80 0.34 9.50
CA TYR A 26 1.47 -0.96 8.88
C TYR A 26 -0.03 -1.23 8.79
N ASP A 27 -0.82 -0.77 9.77
CA ASP A 27 -2.28 -0.92 9.74
C ASP A 27 -2.92 -0.11 8.60
N VAL A 28 -2.46 1.12 8.40
CA VAL A 28 -2.92 1.96 7.29
C VAL A 28 -2.48 1.33 5.98
N LEU A 29 -1.21 0.95 5.84
CA LEU A 29 -0.67 0.29 4.64
C LEU A 29 -1.46 -0.99 4.29
N ARG A 30 -1.83 -1.80 5.29
CA ARG A 30 -2.68 -2.97 5.09
C ARG A 30 -4.06 -2.60 4.53
N SER A 31 -4.65 -1.54 5.05
CA SER A 31 -5.99 -1.09 4.65
C SER A 31 -6.02 -0.47 3.26
N GLU A 32 -4.90 0.12 2.82
CA GLU A 32 -4.74 0.76 1.50
C GLU A 32 -4.92 -0.22 0.34
N LEU A 33 -4.61 -1.49 0.55
CA LEU A 33 -4.82 -2.54 -0.46
C LEU A 33 -6.27 -2.61 -0.95
N ASN A 34 -7.25 -2.29 -0.09
CA ASN A 34 -8.67 -2.28 -0.48
C ASN A 34 -9.01 -1.17 -1.50
N TYR A 35 -8.10 -0.23 -1.74
CA TYR A 35 -8.25 0.92 -2.62
C TYR A 35 -7.33 0.84 -3.86
N VAL A 36 -6.63 -0.28 -4.08
CA VAL A 36 -5.79 -0.51 -5.26
C VAL A 36 -6.56 -1.30 -6.33
N ASP A 37 -7.10 -2.47 -5.99
CA ASP A 37 -7.81 -3.35 -6.93
C ASP A 37 -9.32 -3.04 -7.01
N ILE A 38 -9.63 -1.78 -7.31
CA ILE A 38 -11.01 -1.33 -7.40
C ILE A 38 -11.64 -1.92 -8.69
N PRO A 39 -12.82 -2.56 -8.65
CA PRO A 39 -13.48 -3.22 -9.80
C PRO A 39 -13.84 -2.35 -11.02
N HIS A 40 -13.37 -1.11 -11.07
CA HIS A 40 -13.47 -0.21 -12.23
C HIS A 40 -12.12 0.11 -12.87
N SER A 41 -11.02 -0.31 -12.24
CA SER A 41 -9.75 -0.46 -12.93
C SER A 41 -9.93 -1.63 -13.91
N ASN A 42 -9.48 -1.49 -15.16
CA ASN A 42 -9.58 -2.54 -16.18
C ASN A 42 -8.67 -3.76 -15.87
N SER A 43 -8.41 -4.06 -14.60
CA SER A 43 -7.64 -5.20 -14.15
C SER A 43 -8.48 -6.48 -14.26
N GLU A 44 -7.95 -7.49 -14.95
CA GLU A 44 -8.57 -8.82 -15.06
C GLU A 44 -8.82 -9.49 -13.68
N ASP A 45 -8.08 -9.08 -12.64
CA ASP A 45 -8.20 -9.53 -11.25
C ASP A 45 -9.33 -8.88 -10.43
N GLY A 46 -10.11 -7.96 -11.03
CA GLY A 46 -11.20 -7.28 -10.33
C GLY A 46 -12.35 -8.23 -9.97
N ARG A 47 -12.82 -8.21 -8.72
CA ARG A 47 -14.03 -8.95 -8.32
C ARG A 47 -15.24 -8.48 -9.14
N ARG A 48 -15.74 -9.33 -10.05
CA ARG A 48 -16.95 -9.05 -10.83
C ARG A 48 -18.15 -8.87 -9.90
N LEU A 49 -18.66 -7.64 -9.86
CA LEU A 49 -19.90 -7.33 -9.14
C LEU A 49 -21.11 -7.78 -9.96
N ARG A 50 -22.15 -8.25 -9.28
CA ARG A 50 -23.44 -8.65 -9.90
C ARG A 50 -24.09 -7.48 -10.66
N ASN A 51 -23.87 -6.25 -10.20
CA ASN A 51 -24.32 -5.01 -10.83
C ASN A 51 -23.12 -4.07 -11.03
N GLN A 52 -23.12 -3.30 -12.12
CA GLN A 52 -22.14 -2.24 -12.32
C GLN A 52 -22.29 -1.19 -11.21
N LYS A 53 -21.19 -0.89 -10.51
CA LYS A 53 -21.19 0.16 -9.48
C LYS A 53 -21.43 1.52 -10.16
N ARG A 54 -22.33 2.30 -9.55
CA ARG A 54 -22.82 3.60 -10.06
C ARG A 54 -21.87 4.77 -9.78
N TYR A 55 -20.90 4.59 -8.88
CA TYR A 55 -19.95 5.62 -8.45
C TYR A 55 -18.53 5.09 -8.49
N MET A 56 -17.60 5.95 -8.90
CA MET A 56 -16.17 5.68 -8.89
C MET A 56 -15.69 5.54 -7.45
N ALA A 57 -14.99 4.44 -7.13
CA ALA A 57 -14.39 4.28 -5.82
C ALA A 57 -13.08 5.08 -5.76
N ILE A 58 -12.75 5.57 -4.57
CA ILE A 58 -11.58 6.42 -4.34
C ILE A 58 -10.32 5.54 -4.38
N PRO A 59 -9.39 5.76 -5.32
CA PRO A 59 -8.15 4.98 -5.40
C PRO A 59 -7.16 5.39 -4.31
N SER A 60 -6.27 4.45 -3.96
CA SER A 60 -5.10 4.77 -3.14
C SER A 60 -4.17 5.73 -3.89
N PRO A 61 -3.76 6.86 -3.30
CA PRO A 61 -2.79 7.76 -3.91
C PRO A 61 -1.37 7.17 -3.90
N LEU A 62 -1.08 6.19 -3.05
CA LEU A 62 0.27 5.66 -2.83
C LEU A 62 0.85 4.95 -4.06
N VAL A 63 -0.01 4.28 -4.84
CA VAL A 63 0.39 3.55 -6.06
C VAL A 63 0.53 4.46 -7.28
N ALA A 64 0.08 5.72 -7.17
CA ALA A 64 0.16 6.72 -8.24
C ALA A 64 1.40 7.63 -8.10
N VAL A 65 2.26 7.36 -7.12
CA VAL A 65 3.50 8.10 -6.87
C VAL A 65 4.69 7.16 -7.10
N GLU A 66 5.68 7.65 -7.83
CA GLU A 66 6.98 6.99 -7.98
C GLU A 66 7.89 7.36 -6.81
N TRP A 67 8.15 6.41 -5.92
CA TRP A 67 8.91 6.67 -4.71
C TRP A 67 10.42 6.55 -4.97
N TRP A 68 11.20 7.54 -4.57
CA TRP A 68 12.66 7.41 -4.63
C TRP A 68 13.16 6.31 -3.68
N ARG A 69 12.57 6.22 -2.48
CA ARG A 69 12.90 5.21 -1.48
C ARG A 69 11.67 4.77 -0.69
N ILE A 70 11.58 3.47 -0.44
CA ILE A 70 10.61 2.85 0.46
C ILE A 70 11.40 2.17 1.59
N CYS A 71 11.07 2.52 2.83
CA CYS A 71 11.70 1.95 4.03
C CYS A 71 10.66 1.20 4.86
N LEU A 72 10.93 -0.06 5.17
CA LEU A 72 10.16 -0.87 6.10
C LEU A 72 10.97 -1.02 7.39
N ASP A 73 10.47 -0.46 8.48
CA ASP A 73 11.04 -0.58 9.83
C ASP A 73 10.54 -1.85 10.52
N GLU A 74 11.38 -2.42 11.37
CA GLU A 74 11.14 -3.72 12.02
C GLU A 74 10.60 -4.76 11.02
N ALA A 75 11.33 -4.98 9.91
CA ALA A 75 10.85 -5.75 8.76
C ALA A 75 10.35 -7.17 9.09
N GLN A 76 10.73 -7.74 10.23
CA GLN A 76 10.15 -8.96 10.79
C GLN A 76 8.63 -8.86 11.06
N MET A 77 8.10 -7.66 11.24
CA MET A 77 6.66 -7.36 11.28
C MET A 77 5.95 -7.68 9.96
N VAL A 78 6.73 -7.84 8.88
CA VAL A 78 6.29 -8.13 7.52
C VAL A 78 6.70 -9.56 7.08
N GLU A 79 7.38 -10.34 7.95
CA GLU A 79 7.82 -11.73 7.68
C GLU A 79 6.70 -12.77 7.84
N CYS A 80 5.75 -12.54 8.76
CA CYS A 80 4.49 -13.31 8.82
C CYS A 80 3.28 -12.37 8.85
N PRO A 81 2.94 -11.76 7.71
CA PRO A 81 1.70 -11.01 7.55
C PRO A 81 0.59 -12.02 7.24
N THR A 82 -0.60 -11.85 7.80
CA THR A 82 -1.81 -12.28 7.09
C THR A 82 -2.00 -11.38 5.85
N VAL A 83 -1.09 -11.62 4.89
CA VAL A 83 -0.86 -11.28 3.48
C VAL A 83 -1.63 -10.08 2.94
N LYS A 84 -1.42 -8.88 3.50
CA LYS A 84 -1.99 -7.65 2.92
C LYS A 84 -1.06 -6.45 3.01
N ALA A 85 -0.37 -6.24 4.12
CA ALA A 85 0.63 -5.17 4.24
C ALA A 85 1.83 -5.43 3.31
N ALA A 86 2.37 -6.65 3.33
CA ALA A 86 3.42 -7.08 2.40
C ALA A 86 2.97 -6.97 0.93
N GLU A 87 1.75 -7.40 0.63
CA GLU A 87 1.18 -7.28 -0.72
C GLU A 87 1.09 -5.82 -1.15
N MET A 88 0.52 -4.95 -0.31
CA MET A 88 0.46 -3.51 -0.59
C MET A 88 1.86 -2.92 -0.79
N ALA A 89 2.82 -3.30 0.06
CA ALA A 89 4.21 -2.86 -0.06
C ALA A 89 4.81 -3.28 -1.41
N GLN A 90 4.46 -4.45 -1.96
CA GLN A 90 4.89 -4.88 -3.29
C GLN A 90 4.22 -4.08 -4.41
N ARG A 91 2.99 -3.57 -4.22
CA ARG A 91 2.31 -2.71 -5.20
C ARG A 91 2.93 -1.32 -5.34
N LEU A 92 3.71 -0.86 -4.35
CA LEU A 92 4.34 0.45 -4.40
C LEU A 92 5.54 0.46 -5.36
N SER A 93 5.53 1.37 -6.34
CA SER A 93 6.69 1.60 -7.21
C SER A 93 7.77 2.39 -6.47
N GLY A 94 9.02 1.93 -6.52
CA GLY A 94 10.12 2.74 -6.01
C GLY A 94 11.50 2.19 -6.32
N ILE A 95 12.46 3.11 -6.41
CA ILE A 95 13.83 2.86 -6.88
C ILE A 95 14.66 2.14 -5.81
N ASN A 96 14.63 2.63 -4.57
CA ASN A 96 15.40 2.07 -3.47
C ASN A 96 14.46 1.43 -2.43
N ARG A 97 14.70 0.16 -2.05
CA ARG A 97 13.88 -0.53 -1.05
C ARG A 97 14.74 -1.01 0.11
N TRP A 98 14.48 -0.51 1.30
CA TRP A 98 15.23 -0.83 2.50
C TRP A 98 14.33 -1.54 3.51
N CYS A 99 14.78 -2.70 3.98
CA CYS A 99 14.16 -3.42 5.09
C CYS A 99 15.12 -3.33 6.28
N ILE A 100 14.67 -2.75 7.38
CA ILE A 100 15.45 -2.53 8.59
C ILE A 100 14.90 -3.46 9.66
N SER A 101 15.72 -4.35 10.21
CA SER A 101 15.29 -5.32 11.21
C SER A 101 16.43 -5.61 12.19
N GLY A 102 16.10 -5.68 13.49
CA GLY A 102 17.01 -6.20 14.51
C GLY A 102 17.06 -7.73 14.57
N THR A 103 16.13 -8.41 13.90
CA THR A 103 15.97 -9.88 13.91
C THR A 103 15.71 -10.40 12.49
N PRO A 104 16.71 -10.39 11.60
CA PRO A 104 16.51 -10.59 10.16
C PRO A 104 16.13 -12.02 9.74
N VAL A 105 16.09 -12.99 10.67
CA VAL A 105 15.76 -14.39 10.38
C VAL A 105 15.06 -15.02 11.60
N GLN A 106 13.80 -15.42 11.45
CA GLN A 106 13.13 -16.35 12.37
C GLN A 106 13.20 -17.80 11.87
N ARG A 107 13.36 -18.76 12.79
CA ARG A 107 13.39 -20.21 12.48
C ARG A 107 12.01 -20.64 11.97
N GLY A 108 11.95 -21.21 10.76
CA GLY A 108 10.69 -21.64 10.12
C GLY A 108 10.58 -21.36 8.62
N LEU A 109 11.65 -20.86 7.98
CA LEU A 109 11.81 -20.85 6.53
C LEU A 109 12.10 -22.28 6.02
N GLU A 110 11.10 -23.16 6.10
CA GLU A 110 10.97 -24.39 5.28
C GLU A 110 9.68 -24.33 4.48
#